data_AF-A0A423UPE7-F1
#
_entry.id   AF-A0A423UPE7-F1
#
_cell.length_a   1.000
_cell.length_b   1.000
_cell.length_c   1.000
_cell.angle_alpha   90.00
_cell.angle_beta   90.00
_cell.angle_gamma   90.00
#
_symmetry.space_group_name_H-M   'P 1'
#
loop_
_entity.id
_entity.type
_entity.pdbx_description
1 polymer ?
#
loop_
_entity_poly.entity_id
_entity_poly.type
_entity_poly.pdbx_seq_one_letter_code
_entity_poly.pdbx_strand_id
1 'polypeptide(L)' 'MFGDISKAEKIYVACGYTDMRKSIDGLAAIVQQNFQLNPFQNSL' A
#
# COMPACT_ATOMS: atom_id res chain seq x y z
N MET A 1 -12.98 -11.02 -0.04
CA MET A 1 -11.93 -11.89 -0.60
C MET A 1 -11.08 -11.00 -1.48
N PHE A 2 -9.77 -10.89 -1.24
CA PHE A 2 -8.87 -10.25 -2.20
C PHE A 2 -9.04 -10.98 -3.54
N GLY A 3 -9.07 -10.27 -4.66
CA GLY A 3 -9.29 -10.87 -5.98
C GLY A 3 -8.18 -11.85 -6.39
N ASP A 4 -8.06 -12.15 -7.67
CA ASP A 4 -6.93 -12.93 -8.17
C ASP A 4 -5.61 -12.14 -8.03
N ILE A 5 -4.91 -12.36 -6.93
CA ILE A 5 -3.64 -11.70 -6.60
C ILE A 5 -2.46 -12.21 -7.43
N SER A 6 -2.64 -13.24 -8.26
CA SER A 6 -1.58 -13.78 -9.11
C SER A 6 -1.07 -12.75 -10.13
N LYS A 7 -1.89 -11.72 -10.44
CA LYS A 7 -1.54 -10.61 -11.33
C LYS A 7 -0.83 -9.44 -10.64
N ALA A 8 -0.75 -9.45 -9.30
CA ALA A 8 -0.13 -8.35 -8.58
C ALA A 8 1.39 -8.38 -8.77
N GLU A 9 1.95 -7.37 -9.44
CA GLU A 9 3.40 -7.27 -9.66
C GLU A 9 4.19 -7.11 -8.37
N LYS A 10 3.61 -6.43 -7.37
CA LYS A 10 4.26 -6.10 -6.10
C LYS A 10 3.26 -6.18 -4.95
N ILE A 11 3.60 -6.98 -3.93
CA ILE A 11 2.81 -7.13 -2.69
C ILE A 11 3.69 -6.74 -1.51
N TYR A 12 3.22 -5.82 -0.68
CA TYR A 12 3.90 -5.39 0.54
C TYR A 12 2.98 -5.61 1.75
N VAL A 13 3.53 -6.15 2.83
CA VAL A 13 2.79 -6.42 4.07
C VAL A 13 3.48 -5.66 5.20
N ALA A 14 2.73 -4.80 5.87
CA ALA A 14 3.20 -4.17 7.10
C ALA A 14 3.15 -5.20 8.24
N CYS A 15 4.32 -5.62 8.72
CA CYS A 15 4.44 -6.50 9.88
C CYS A 15 4.48 -5.65 11.16
N GLY A 16 3.35 -5.53 11.86
CA GLY A 16 3.25 -4.80 13.12
C GLY A 16 1.98 -3.95 13.23
N TYR A 17 2.02 -2.95 14.11
CA TYR A 17 0.89 -2.04 14.31
C TYR A 17 0.88 -0.93 13.26
N THR A 18 -0.22 -0.82 12.53
CA THR A 18 -0.49 0.28 11.60
C THR A 18 -1.42 1.30 12.26
N ASP A 19 -1.01 2.56 12.30
CA ASP A 19 -1.84 3.65 12.82
C ASP A 19 -2.93 4.05 11.82
N MET A 20 -4.11 3.46 11.98
CA MET A 20 -5.28 3.70 11.11
C MET A 20 -5.90 5.10 11.25
N ARG A 21 -5.47 5.93 12.23
CA ARG A 21 -5.97 7.31 12.39
C ARG A 21 -5.63 8.22 11.21
N LYS A 22 -4.67 7.81 10.38
CA LYS A 22 -4.22 8.55 9.18
C LYS A 22 -5.09 8.27 7.95
N SER A 23 -6.08 7.38 8.05
CA SER A 23 -6.88 6.91 6.92
C SER A 23 -6.02 6.31 5.79
N ILE A 24 -6.65 5.87 4.70
CA ILE A 24 -5.94 5.21 3.60
C ILE A 24 -4.97 6.16 2.89
N ASP A 25 -5.37 7.41 2.66
CA ASP A 25 -4.55 8.38 1.93
C ASP A 25 -3.33 8.83 2.74
N GLY A 26 -3.47 9.01 4.05
CA GLY A 26 -2.35 9.35 4.92
C GLY A 26 -1.36 8.20 5.05
N LEU A 27 -1.83 6.95 5.04
CA LEU A 27 -0.94 5.79 4.98
C LEU A 27 -0.24 5.68 3.61
N ALA A 28 -0.92 5.94 2.51
CA ALA A 28 -0.33 5.98 1.17
C ALA A 28 0.77 7.05 1.05
N ALA A 29 0.54 8.25 1.62
CA ALA A 29 1.54 9.32 1.67
C ALA A 29 2.81 8.88 2.43
N ILE A 30 2.67 8.19 3.57
CA ILE A 30 3.81 7.65 4.32
C ILE A 30 4.58 6.63 3.48
N VAL A 31 3.88 5.73 2.78
CA VAL A 31 4.52 4.74 1.91
C VAL A 31 5.33 5.44 0.80
N GLN A 32 4.75 6.45 0.17
CA GLN A 32 5.43 7.22 -0.88
C GLN A 32 6.68 7.93 -0.35
N GLN A 33 6.61 8.58 0.80
CA GLN A 33 7.74 9.33 1.36
C GLN A 33 8.87 8.42 1.85
N ASN A 34 8.54 7.33 2.54
CA ASN A 34 9.56 6.50 3.19
C ASN A 34 10.19 5.49 2.25
N PHE A 35 9.43 4.98 1.27
CA PHE A 35 9.88 3.91 0.38
C PHE A 35 10.06 4.36 -1.07
N GLN A 36 9.79 5.63 -1.39
CA GLN A 36 9.87 6.17 -2.75
C GLN A 36 9.01 5.40 -3.76
N LEU A 37 7.94 4.77 -3.28
CA LEU A 37 6.96 4.04 -4.09
C LEU A 37 5.84 4.99 -4.53
N ASN A 38 5.14 4.66 -5.61
CA ASN A 38 3.92 5.36 -6.00
C ASN A 38 2.69 4.47 -5.70
N PRO A 39 2.01 4.63 -4.56
CA PRO A 39 0.82 3.85 -4.22
C PRO A 39 -0.38 4.14 -5.13
N PHE A 40 -0.36 5.26 -5.86
CA PHE A 40 -1.43 5.70 -6.76
C PHE A 40 -1.17 5.33 -8.22
N GLN A 41 -0.11 4.56 -8.51
CA GLN A 41 0.10 4.02 -9.84
C GLN A 41 -1.03 3.05 -10.19
N ASN A 42 -1.45 3.02 -11.46
CA ASN A 42 -2.44 2.04 -11.89
C ASN A 42 -1.89 0.62 -11.72
N SER A 43 -2.57 -0.20 -10.93
CA SER A 43 -2.42 -1.65 -10.93
C SER A 43 -3.51 -2.22 -11.83
N LEU A 44 -3.18 -2.50 -13.09
CA LEU A 44 -4.09 -3.12 -14.06
C LEU A 44 -4.54 -4.52 -13.64
#